data_AF-A0A1W1BDD2-F1
#
_entry.id   AF-A0A1W1BDD2-F1
#
_cell.length_a   1.000
_cell.length_b   1.000
_cell.length_c   1.000
_cell.angle_alpha   90.00
_cell.angle_beta   90.00
_cell.angle_gamma   90.00
#
_symmetry.space_group_name_H-M   'P 1'
#
loop_
_entity.id
_entity.type
_entity.pdbx_description
1 polymer ?
#
loop_
_entity_poly.entity_id
_entity_poly.type
_entity_poly.pdbx_seq_one_letter_code
_entity_poly.pdbx_strand_id
1 'polypeptide(L)'
;MNNKITLFIDSLIKWDYLLFGSVFVLFLLCVILGIVLRKKLILALLFLVLGFSILLLGPTLGYIKLHETLFKNSTILKSQKILQFSQAVVVKGSLTNESNKYFKECKITASAYAVSSNKLKNYLKKFKPFKKMSIIEVDIQKSETREFKIIVEPFTYSRDYNISLGADCR
;
A
#
# COMPACT_ATOMS: atom_id res chain seq x y z
N MET A 1 6.30 18.73 12.74
CA MET A 1 5.71 17.39 12.96
C MET A 1 4.19 17.38 12.78
N ASN A 2 3.50 18.42 13.27
CA ASN A 2 2.05 18.58 13.15
C ASN A 2 1.52 18.46 11.71
N ASN A 3 2.23 19.00 10.71
CA ASN A 3 1.76 19.00 9.32
C ASN A 3 1.60 17.60 8.70
N LYS A 4 2.38 16.60 9.15
CA LYS A 4 2.25 15.22 8.65
C LYS A 4 1.04 14.50 9.25
N ILE A 5 0.74 14.81 10.51
CA ILE A 5 -0.39 14.22 11.23
C ILE A 5 -1.70 14.81 10.69
N THR A 6 -1.75 16.12 10.45
CA THR A 6 -2.92 16.77 9.85
C THR A 6 -3.17 16.26 8.44
N LEU A 7 -2.14 16.14 7.59
CA LEU A 7 -2.28 15.54 6.25
C LEU A 7 -2.75 14.09 6.31
N PHE A 8 -2.35 13.32 7.32
CA PHE A 8 -2.85 11.96 7.51
C PHE A 8 -4.32 11.96 7.91
N ILE A 9 -4.72 12.79 8.88
CA ILE A 9 -6.10 12.92 9.36
C ILE A 9 -7.03 13.40 8.24
N ASP A 10 -6.61 14.38 7.45
CA ASP A 10 -7.38 14.88 6.30
C ASP A 10 -7.52 13.84 5.19
N SER A 11 -6.62 12.84 5.18
CA SER A 11 -6.68 11.74 4.24
C SER A 11 -7.53 10.55 4.69
N LEU A 12 -8.00 10.54 5.95
CA LEU A 12 -8.89 9.48 6.44
C LEU A 12 -10.28 9.62 5.84
N ILE A 13 -10.78 8.52 5.30
CA ILE A 13 -12.13 8.42 4.78
C ILE A 13 -13.08 8.09 5.94
N LYS A 14 -14.36 8.42 5.81
CA LYS A 14 -15.41 8.04 6.77
C LYS A 14 -15.36 6.56 7.18
N TRP A 15 -14.96 5.68 6.25
CA TRP A 15 -14.83 4.25 6.48
C TRP A 15 -13.68 3.88 7.44
N ASP A 16 -12.59 4.66 7.46
CA ASP A 16 -11.48 4.44 8.38
C ASP A 16 -11.88 4.72 9.82
N TYR A 17 -12.66 5.80 10.04
CA TYR A 17 -13.22 6.10 11.36
C TYR A 17 -14.17 5.01 11.85
N LEU A 18 -15.02 4.47 10.97
CA LEU A 18 -15.90 3.35 11.29
C LEU A 18 -15.10 2.09 11.64
N LEU A 19 -14.02 1.82 10.89
CA LEU A 19 -13.12 0.71 11.15
C LEU A 19 -12.43 0.85 12.52
N PHE A 20 -11.82 1.99 12.81
CA PHE A 20 -11.16 2.23 14.10
C PHE A 20 -12.15 2.19 15.26
N GLY A 21 -13.34 2.76 15.09
CA GLY A 21 -14.41 2.69 16.09
C GLY A 21 -14.87 1.25 16.36
N SER A 22 -15.12 0.46 15.31
CA SER A 22 -15.54 -0.94 15.46
C SER A 22 -14.47 -1.82 16.12
N VAL A 23 -13.20 -1.62 15.77
CA VAL A 23 -12.06 -2.31 16.41
C VAL A 23 -11.99 -1.97 17.90
N PHE A 24 -12.19 -0.70 18.27
CA PHE A 24 -12.19 -0.28 19.66
C PHE A 24 -13.37 -0.88 20.46
N VAL A 25 -14.57 -0.91 19.88
CA VAL A 25 -15.72 -1.57 20.50
C VAL A 25 -15.47 -3.07 20.68
N LEU A 26 -14.91 -3.74 19.67
CA LEU A 26 -14.57 -5.17 19.73
C LEU A 26 -13.53 -5.46 20.83
N PHE A 27 -12.55 -4.57 21.00
CA PHE A 27 -11.59 -4.64 22.10
C PHE A 27 -12.29 -4.57 23.46
N LEU A 28 -13.18 -3.59 23.67
CA LEU A 28 -13.93 -3.47 24.93
C LEU A 28 -14.78 -4.71 25.21
N LEU A 29 -15.44 -5.27 24.20
CA LEU A 29 -16.19 -6.52 24.33
C LEU A 29 -15.28 -7.68 24.76
N CYS A 30 -14.08 -7.80 24.18
CA CYS A 30 -13.12 -8.84 24.59
C CYS A 30 -12.66 -8.68 26.04
N VAL A 31 -12.41 -7.44 26.49
CA VAL A 31 -12.03 -7.16 27.88
C VAL A 31 -13.17 -7.49 28.84
N ILE A 32 -14.39 -7.07 28.53
CA ILE A 32 -15.58 -7.38 29.35
C ILE A 32 -15.79 -8.89 29.43
N LEU A 33 -15.70 -9.61 28.31
CA LEU A 33 -15.79 -11.08 28.28
C LEU A 33 -14.71 -11.74 29.13
N GLY A 34 -13.47 -11.23 29.07
CA GLY A 34 -12.37 -11.68 29.91
C GLY A 34 -12.68 -11.54 31.41
N ILE A 35 -13.27 -10.42 31.82
CA ILE A 35 -13.66 -10.15 33.22
C ILE A 35 -14.84 -11.05 33.64
N VAL A 36 -15.87 -11.18 32.80
CA VAL A 36 -17.04 -12.02 33.09
C VAL A 36 -16.63 -13.49 33.26
N LEU A 37 -15.69 -13.95 32.44
CA LEU A 37 -15.16 -15.31 32.46
C LEU A 37 -14.05 -15.53 33.51
N ARG A 38 -13.89 -14.63 34.50
CA ARG A 38 -12.82 -14.71 35.54
C ARG A 38 -12.70 -16.06 36.24
N LYS A 39 -13.79 -16.84 36.33
CA LYS A 39 -13.79 -18.18 36.94
C LYS A 39 -13.01 -19.22 36.11
N LYS A 40 -12.83 -18.98 34.81
CA LYS A 40 -12.07 -19.82 33.88
C LYS A 40 -10.79 -19.08 33.48
N LEU A 41 -9.75 -19.15 34.31
CA LEU A 41 -8.51 -18.37 34.19
C LEU A 41 -7.88 -18.41 32.78
N ILE A 42 -7.77 -19.60 32.17
CA ILE A 42 -7.19 -19.76 30.82
C ILE A 42 -8.00 -19.00 29.78
N LEU A 43 -9.34 -19.12 29.85
CA LEU A 43 -10.24 -18.51 28.87
C LEU A 43 -10.27 -16.99 29.03
N ALA A 44 -10.26 -16.50 30.27
CA ALA A 44 -10.16 -15.07 30.57
C ALA A 44 -8.86 -14.45 30.04
N LEU A 45 -7.71 -15.13 30.25
CA LEU A 45 -6.42 -14.69 29.75
C LEU A 45 -6.38 -14.64 28.22
N LEU A 46 -6.96 -15.63 27.55
CA LEU A 46 -7.03 -15.67 26.08
C LEU A 46 -7.79 -14.46 25.54
N PHE A 47 -8.98 -14.14 26.08
CA PHE A 47 -9.75 -12.98 25.64
C PHE A 47 -9.04 -11.65 25.87
N LEU A 48 -8.27 -11.54 26.96
CA LEU A 48 -7.45 -10.36 27.24
C LEU A 48 -6.33 -10.18 26.21
N VAL A 49 -5.55 -11.24 25.96
CA VAL A 49 -4.47 -11.22 24.96
C VAL A 49 -5.02 -10.97 23.56
N LEU A 50 -6.14 -11.60 23.22
CA LEU A 50 -6.83 -11.39 21.95
C LEU A 50 -7.31 -9.95 21.79
N GLY A 51 -7.90 -9.36 22.84
CA GLY A 51 -8.32 -7.97 22.85
C GLY A 51 -7.16 -7.02 22.55
N PHE A 52 -6.05 -7.15 23.29
CA PHE A 52 -4.85 -6.34 23.03
C PHE A 52 -4.29 -6.57 21.63
N SER A 53 -4.27 -7.80 21.15
CA SER A 53 -3.82 -8.12 19.79
C SER A 53 -4.69 -7.45 18.73
N ILE A 54 -6.02 -7.46 18.90
CA ILE A 54 -6.97 -6.77 18.02
C ILE A 54 -6.76 -5.26 18.06
N LEU A 55 -6.48 -4.68 19.22
CA LEU A 55 -6.26 -3.24 19.34
C LEU A 55 -5.01 -2.77 18.56
N LEU A 56 -3.94 -3.58 18.54
CA LEU A 56 -2.72 -3.26 17.79
C LEU A 56 -2.82 -3.64 16.30
N LEU A 57 -3.30 -4.85 15.99
CA LEU A 57 -3.29 -5.41 14.63
C LEU A 57 -4.53 -5.04 13.83
N GLY A 58 -5.68 -4.85 14.49
CA GLY A 58 -6.95 -4.56 13.85
C GLY A 58 -6.94 -3.28 13.01
N PRO A 59 -6.47 -2.13 13.54
CA PRO A 59 -6.44 -0.89 12.77
C PRO A 59 -5.49 -0.98 11.59
N THR A 60 -4.32 -1.62 11.76
CA THR A 60 -3.29 -1.69 10.74
C THR A 60 -3.68 -2.61 9.59
N LEU A 61 -4.03 -3.87 9.89
CA LEU A 61 -4.46 -4.84 8.89
C LEU A 61 -5.80 -4.45 8.27
N GLY A 62 -6.72 -3.93 9.08
CA GLY A 62 -8.02 -3.46 8.62
C GLY A 62 -7.90 -2.30 7.64
N TYR A 63 -7.08 -1.30 7.93
CA TYR A 63 -6.84 -0.17 7.04
C TYR A 63 -6.30 -0.63 5.68
N ILE A 64 -5.27 -1.49 5.67
CA ILE A 64 -4.68 -2.03 4.43
C ILE A 64 -5.75 -2.75 3.61
N LYS A 65 -6.52 -3.65 4.24
CA LYS A 65 -7.51 -4.45 3.51
C LYS A 65 -8.68 -3.63 3.01
N LEU A 66 -9.11 -2.63 3.78
CA LEU A 66 -10.16 -1.71 3.39
C LEU A 66 -9.72 -0.87 2.19
N HIS A 67 -8.50 -0.35 2.19
CA HIS A 67 -8.00 0.44 1.05
C HIS A 67 -7.78 -0.41 -0.20
N GLU A 68 -7.23 -1.63 -0.09
CA GLU A 68 -7.10 -2.56 -1.22
C GLU A 68 -8.45 -2.87 -1.89
N THR A 69 -9.52 -2.98 -1.10
CA THR A 69 -10.86 -3.30 -1.61
C THR A 69 -11.59 -2.08 -2.15
N LEU A 70 -11.47 -0.93 -1.49
CA LEU A 70 -12.12 0.32 -1.91
C LEU A 70 -11.45 0.96 -3.12
N PHE A 71 -10.13 0.84 -3.26
CA PHE A 71 -9.32 1.49 -4.30
C PHE A 71 -8.58 0.48 -5.16
N LYS A 72 -9.28 -0.60 -5.51
CA LYS A 72 -8.73 -1.65 -6.38
C LYS A 72 -8.23 -1.05 -7.68
N ASN A 73 -6.95 -1.25 -7.96
CA ASN A 73 -6.29 -0.77 -9.15
C ASN A 73 -5.40 -1.86 -9.74
N SER A 74 -5.09 -1.74 -11.03
CA SER A 74 -4.11 -2.59 -11.69
C SER A 74 -3.16 -1.73 -12.51
N THR A 75 -1.87 -2.10 -12.48
CA THR A 75 -0.82 -1.42 -13.24
C THR A 75 -0.17 -2.39 -14.21
N ILE A 76 -0.06 -1.99 -15.48
CA ILE A 76 0.58 -2.79 -16.53
C ILE A 76 1.82 -2.04 -17.02
N LEU A 77 2.96 -2.73 -17.02
CA LEU A 77 4.19 -2.23 -17.63
C LEU A 77 4.12 -2.48 -19.13
N LYS A 78 4.07 -1.42 -19.94
CA LYS A 78 4.03 -1.54 -21.40
C LYS A 78 5.42 -1.50 -22.02
N SER A 79 6.27 -0.60 -21.55
CA SER A 79 7.61 -0.43 -22.11
C SER A 79 8.57 0.14 -21.09
N GLN A 80 9.81 -0.32 -21.14
CA GLN A 80 10.93 0.27 -20.43
C GLN A 80 12.07 0.50 -21.42
N LYS A 81 12.67 1.69 -21.44
CA LYS A 81 13.79 2.02 -22.32
C LYS A 81 14.80 2.90 -21.61
N ILE A 82 16.06 2.47 -21.61
CA ILE A 82 17.19 3.29 -21.16
C ILE A 82 17.45 4.37 -22.20
N LEU A 83 17.63 5.60 -21.75
CA LEU A 83 18.04 6.70 -22.62
C LEU A 83 19.56 6.64 -22.82
N GLN A 84 20.02 6.62 -24.06
CA GLN A 84 21.46 6.49 -24.38
C GLN A 84 22.27 7.74 -24.00
N PHE A 85 21.62 8.91 -24.02
CA PHE A 85 22.27 10.22 -23.83
C PHE A 85 22.05 10.82 -22.43
N SER A 86 21.30 10.14 -21.55
CA SER A 86 21.03 10.60 -20.18
C SER A 86 20.99 9.40 -19.24
N GLN A 87 21.48 9.55 -18.01
CA GLN A 87 21.40 8.51 -16.97
C GLN A 87 19.97 8.35 -16.45
N ALA A 88 19.05 7.89 -17.30
CA ALA A 88 17.64 7.79 -16.98
C ALA A 88 16.97 6.64 -17.74
N VAL A 89 15.93 6.08 -17.13
CA VAL A 89 15.08 5.06 -17.74
C VAL A 89 13.67 5.58 -17.88
N VAL A 90 13.14 5.53 -19.10
CA VAL A 90 11.75 5.84 -19.38
C VAL A 90 10.92 4.60 -19.16
N VAL A 91 9.95 4.70 -18.27
CA VAL A 91 8.97 3.65 -17.96
C VAL A 91 7.61 4.12 -18.44
N LYS A 92 7.03 3.40 -19.40
CA LYS A 92 5.66 3.61 -19.86
C LYS A 92 4.78 2.49 -19.32
N GLY A 93 3.66 2.86 -18.72
CA GLY A 93 2.69 1.91 -18.21
C GLY A 93 1.28 2.45 -18.31
N SER A 94 0.34 1.60 -17.96
CA SER A 94 -1.07 1.96 -17.81
C SER A 94 -1.56 1.63 -16.42
N LEU A 95 -2.40 2.49 -15.88
CA LEU A 95 -3.11 2.32 -14.61
C LEU A 95 -4.60 2.20 -14.92
N THR A 96 -5.23 1.12 -14.49
CA THR A 96 -6.67 0.92 -14.64
C THR A 96 -7.35 1.00 -13.27
N ASN A 97 -8.39 1.83 -13.20
CA ASN A 97 -9.25 1.90 -12.02
C ASN A 97 -10.30 0.77 -12.08
N GLU A 98 -10.08 -0.29 -11.32
CA GLU A 98 -11.02 -1.41 -11.21
C GLU A 98 -12.04 -1.23 -10.08
N SER A 99 -11.99 -0.10 -9.40
CA SER A 99 -12.87 0.20 -8.27
C SER A 99 -14.17 0.86 -8.73
N ASN A 100 -15.16 0.81 -7.84
CA ASN A 100 -16.43 1.53 -8.02
C ASN A 100 -16.33 3.01 -7.59
N LYS A 101 -15.13 3.53 -7.31
CA LYS A 101 -14.88 4.92 -6.88
C LYS A 101 -13.99 5.63 -7.90
N TYR A 102 -14.14 6.95 -8.00
CA TYR A 102 -13.16 7.75 -8.72
C TYR A 102 -11.92 7.90 -7.84
N PHE A 103 -10.73 7.95 -8.44
CA PHE A 103 -9.51 8.30 -7.72
C PHE A 103 -9.29 9.80 -7.86
N LYS A 104 -9.29 10.50 -6.73
CA LYS A 104 -8.93 11.92 -6.66
C LYS A 104 -7.43 12.08 -6.91
N GLU A 105 -6.63 11.21 -6.31
CA GLU A 105 -5.18 11.24 -6.42
C GLU A 105 -4.65 9.81 -6.48
N CYS A 106 -3.76 9.53 -7.41
CA CYS A 106 -3.04 8.27 -7.45
C CYS A 106 -1.53 8.48 -7.59
N LYS A 107 -0.81 7.99 -6.59
CA LYS A 107 0.64 7.98 -6.58
C LYS A 107 1.16 6.70 -7.24
N ILE A 108 1.67 6.86 -8.46
CA ILE A 108 2.24 5.77 -9.24
C ILE A 108 3.74 5.74 -9.01
N THR A 109 4.28 4.59 -8.62
CA THR A 109 5.69 4.41 -8.26
C THR A 109 6.34 3.36 -9.16
N ALA A 110 7.39 3.76 -9.87
CA ALA A 110 8.29 2.86 -10.56
C ALA A 110 9.48 2.51 -9.66
N SER A 111 9.69 1.22 -9.42
CA SER A 111 10.79 0.70 -8.59
C SER A 111 11.69 -0.20 -9.42
N ALA A 112 12.97 0.17 -9.53
CA ALA A 112 13.98 -0.61 -10.24
C ALA A 112 14.80 -1.45 -9.25
N TYR A 113 14.90 -2.75 -9.53
CA TYR A 113 15.62 -3.70 -8.69
C TYR A 113 16.54 -4.60 -9.52
N ALA A 114 17.63 -5.02 -8.91
CA ALA A 114 18.65 -5.83 -9.55
C ALA A 114 18.15 -7.26 -9.75
N VAL A 115 18.44 -7.86 -10.92
CA VAL A 115 18.16 -9.27 -11.17
C VAL A 115 19.34 -10.14 -10.71
N SER A 116 19.06 -11.38 -10.37
CA SER A 116 20.01 -12.43 -9.98
C SER A 116 19.54 -13.75 -10.57
N SER A 117 20.44 -14.72 -10.70
CA SER A 117 20.10 -16.07 -11.16
C SER A 117 19.17 -16.82 -10.19
N ASN A 118 19.17 -16.46 -8.90
CA ASN A 118 18.36 -17.14 -7.89
C ASN A 118 16.99 -16.45 -7.68
N LYS A 119 15.91 -17.21 -7.84
CA LYS A 119 14.52 -16.76 -7.66
C LYS A 119 14.24 -16.16 -6.27
N LEU A 120 14.77 -16.77 -5.20
CA LEU A 120 14.60 -16.28 -3.83
C LEU A 120 15.29 -14.93 -3.62
N LYS A 121 16.51 -14.78 -4.16
CA LYS A 121 17.23 -13.49 -4.12
C LYS A 121 16.47 -12.42 -4.91
N ASN A 122 15.84 -12.76 -6.03
CA ASN A 122 15.03 -11.81 -6.80
C ASN A 122 13.78 -11.35 -6.04
N TYR A 123 13.10 -12.26 -5.34
CA TYR A 123 11.95 -11.91 -4.51
C TYR A 123 12.34 -10.91 -3.41
N LEU A 124 13.42 -11.17 -2.68
CA LEU A 124 13.93 -10.25 -1.65
C LEU A 124 14.34 -8.89 -2.21
N LYS A 125 14.99 -8.87 -3.38
CA LYS A 125 15.41 -7.62 -4.04
C LYS A 125 14.24 -6.75 -4.50
N LYS A 126 13.06 -7.32 -4.76
CA LYS A 126 11.86 -6.53 -5.09
C LYS A 126 11.44 -5.61 -3.93
N PHE A 127 11.65 -6.03 -2.68
CA PHE A 127 11.37 -5.20 -1.49
C PHE A 127 12.45 -4.14 -1.24
N LYS A 128 13.66 -4.35 -1.77
CA LYS A 128 14.78 -3.42 -1.67
C LYS A 128 15.27 -2.98 -3.06
N PRO A 129 14.45 -2.25 -3.82
CA PRO A 129 14.89 -1.69 -5.10
C PRO A 129 15.96 -0.64 -4.85
N PHE A 130 16.93 -0.57 -5.76
CA PHE A 130 18.04 0.37 -5.66
C PHE A 130 17.62 1.80 -6.06
N LYS A 131 16.53 1.93 -6.84
CA LYS A 131 15.99 3.23 -7.24
C LYS A 131 14.46 3.19 -7.31
N LYS A 132 13.81 4.26 -6.86
CA LYS A 132 12.37 4.47 -6.94
C LYS A 132 12.10 5.91 -7.41
N MET A 133 11.09 6.09 -8.24
CA MET A 133 10.51 7.40 -8.56
C MET A 133 9.00 7.28 -8.57
N SER A 134 8.32 8.36 -8.16
CA SER A 134 6.87 8.41 -8.12
C SER A 134 6.36 9.63 -8.86
N ILE A 135 5.20 9.50 -9.50
CA ILE A 135 4.42 10.61 -10.05
C ILE A 135 3.03 10.58 -9.41
N ILE A 136 2.33 11.71 -9.50
CA ILE A 136 0.95 11.85 -9.02
C ILE A 136 0.07 12.10 -10.24
N GLU A 137 -0.91 11.24 -10.42
CA GLU A 137 -2.00 11.41 -11.39
C GLU A 137 -3.28 11.77 -10.63
N VAL A 138 -4.07 12.70 -11.15
CA VAL A 138 -5.28 13.21 -10.46
C VAL A 138 -6.53 12.92 -11.28
N ASP A 139 -7.67 12.78 -10.62
CA ASP A 139 -8.99 12.63 -11.27
C ASP A 139 -9.07 11.47 -12.28
N ILE A 140 -8.85 10.24 -11.81
CA ILE A 140 -9.03 9.02 -12.61
C ILE A 140 -10.45 8.50 -12.40
N GLN A 141 -11.26 8.48 -13.46
CA GLN A 141 -12.64 8.04 -13.39
C GLN A 141 -12.75 6.53 -13.16
N LYS A 142 -13.95 6.09 -12.80
CA LYS A 142 -14.27 4.67 -12.61
C LYS A 142 -14.06 3.93 -13.93
N SER A 143 -13.40 2.77 -13.88
CA SER A 143 -13.10 1.95 -15.06
C SER A 143 -12.23 2.65 -16.13
N GLU A 144 -11.66 3.81 -15.82
CA GLU A 144 -10.73 4.49 -16.72
C GLU A 144 -9.38 3.79 -16.72
N THR A 145 -8.78 3.66 -17.90
CA THR A 145 -7.38 3.28 -18.06
C THR A 145 -6.58 4.50 -18.46
N ARG A 146 -5.61 4.89 -17.64
CA ARG A 146 -4.73 6.02 -17.87
C ARG A 146 -3.32 5.57 -18.20
N GLU A 147 -2.82 6.06 -19.33
CA GLU A 147 -1.42 5.87 -19.71
C GLU A 147 -0.55 6.88 -18.99
N PHE A 148 0.60 6.44 -18.49
CA PHE A 148 1.55 7.31 -17.81
C PHE A 148 2.98 7.03 -18.24
N LYS A 149 3.84 8.03 -18.00
CA LYS A 149 5.27 7.96 -18.27
C LYS A 149 6.04 8.45 -17.05
N ILE A 150 6.90 7.59 -16.51
CA ILE A 150 7.81 7.92 -15.41
C ILE A 150 9.24 7.92 -15.94
N ILE A 151 10.00 8.95 -15.60
CA ILE A 151 11.44 9.01 -15.85
C ILE A 151 12.13 8.68 -14.52
N VAL A 152 12.88 7.59 -14.51
CA VAL A 152 13.63 7.15 -13.33
C VAL A 152 15.06 7.67 -13.45
N GLU A 153 15.42 8.64 -12.61
CA GLU A 153 16.73 9.30 -12.65
C GLU A 153 17.30 9.62 -11.25
N PRO A 154 18.63 9.69 -11.10
CA PRO A 154 19.63 9.13 -12.01
C PRO A 154 19.60 7.59 -12.00
N PHE A 155 19.86 6.99 -13.16
CA PHE A 155 19.92 5.55 -13.38
C PHE A 155 21.31 5.17 -13.88
N THR A 156 22.18 4.80 -12.94
CA THR A 156 23.60 4.46 -13.19
C THR A 156 23.87 2.95 -13.19
N TYR A 157 22.83 2.14 -13.03
CA TYR A 157 22.97 0.69 -12.91
C TYR A 157 23.15 0.05 -14.30
N SER A 158 24.29 -0.61 -14.52
CA SER A 158 24.70 -1.14 -15.83
C SER A 158 24.45 -2.64 -16.03
N ARG A 159 23.99 -3.36 -15.01
CA ARG A 159 23.68 -4.80 -15.07
C ARG A 159 22.20 -5.04 -15.32
N ASP A 160 21.82 -6.31 -15.49
CA ASP A 160 20.43 -6.72 -15.62
C ASP A 160 19.56 -6.24 -14.45
N TYR A 161 18.48 -5.54 -14.80
CA TYR A 161 17.51 -5.00 -13.86
C TYR A 161 16.10 -5.29 -14.35
N ASN A 162 15.15 -5.17 -13.44
CA ASN A 162 13.74 -5.23 -13.76
C ASN A 162 12.98 -4.09 -13.05
N ILE A 163 11.82 -3.71 -13.57
CA ILE A 163 11.02 -2.62 -13.04
C ILE A 163 9.67 -3.16 -12.57
N SER A 164 9.31 -2.85 -11.33
CA SER A 164 7.96 -3.05 -10.82
C SER A 164 7.23 -1.73 -10.71
N LEU A 165 5.96 -1.73 -11.11
CA LEU A 165 5.03 -0.64 -10.89
C LEU A 165 4.18 -0.93 -9.65
N GLY A 166 3.86 0.11 -8.90
CA GLY A 166 2.87 0.08 -7.84
C GLY A 166 2.08 1.37 -7.84
N ALA A 167 0.80 1.30 -7.50
CA ALA A 167 -0.10 2.45 -7.45
C ALA A 167 -0.82 2.48 -6.09
N ASP A 168 -0.72 3.63 -5.42
CA ASP A 168 -1.46 3.94 -4.20
C ASP A 168 -2.46 5.05 -4.55
N CYS A 169 -3.73 4.68 -4.72
CA CYS A 169 -4.79 5.58 -5.19
C CYS A 169 -5.83 5.85 -4.09
N ARG A 170 -6.43 7.04 -4.10
CA ARG A 170 -7.41 7.53 -3.12
C ARG A 170 -8.49 8.37 -3.78
#